data_AF-A0A7V5DQI8-F1
#
_entry.id   AF-A0A7V5DQI8-F1
#
_cell.length_a   1.000
_cell.length_b   1.000
_cell.length_c   1.000
_cell.angle_alpha   90.00
_cell.angle_beta   90.00
_cell.angle_gamma   90.00
#
_symmetry.space_group_name_H-M   'P 1'
#
loop_
_entity.id
_entity.type
_entity.pdbx_description
1 polymer ?
#
loop_
_entity_poly.entity_id
_entity_poly.type
_entity_poly.pdbx_seq_one_letter_code
_entity_poly.pdbx_strand_id
1 'polypeptide(L)' 'RRYKAEFIRFLTYAHASCDETIVHLNFIKDIHNVDSFSINKYLEFYEDLGSKINKFVHYVEKEWKTHKKSLASNS' A
#
# COMPACT_ATOMS: atom_id res chain seq x y z
N ARG A 1 18.87 10.28 4.56
CA ARG A 1 17.81 10.76 3.65
C ARG A 1 17.56 9.80 2.48
N ARG A 2 18.60 9.26 1.83
CA ARG A 2 18.51 8.36 0.66
C ARG A 2 17.59 7.13 0.84
N TYR A 3 17.74 6.40 1.95
CA TYR A 3 16.95 5.19 2.23
C TYR A 3 15.44 5.42 2.37
N LYS A 4 14.98 6.62 2.78
CA LYS A 4 13.55 6.90 2.93
C LYS A 4 12.86 7.03 1.58
N ALA A 5 13.50 7.71 0.63
CA ALA A 5 12.95 7.86 -0.73
C ALA A 5 12.90 6.52 -1.47
N GLU A 6 13.94 5.70 -1.33
CA GLU A 6 13.97 4.36 -1.94
C GLU A 6 12.93 3.42 -1.32
N PHE A 7 12.75 3.49 0.00
CA PHE A 7 11.70 2.74 0.70
C PHE A 7 10.29 3.16 0.27
N ILE A 8 10.01 4.46 0.20
CA ILE A 8 8.74 4.98 -0.34
C ILE A 8 8.52 4.48 -1.77
N ARG A 9 9.56 4.49 -2.62
CA ARG A 9 9.48 3.98 -3.99
C ARG A 9 9.04 2.50 -4.03
N PHE A 10 9.59 1.66 -3.16
CA PHE A 10 9.17 0.25 -3.07
C PHE A 10 7.72 0.10 -2.61
N LEU A 11 7.26 0.93 -1.67
CA LEU A 11 5.85 0.94 -1.25
C LEU A 11 4.92 1.41 -2.38
N THR A 12 5.34 2.40 -3.17
CA THR A 12 4.60 2.83 -4.38
C THR A 12 4.47 1.70 -5.39
N TYR A 13 5.54 0.93 -5.64
CA TYR A 13 5.48 -0.24 -6.52
C TYR A 13 4.56 -1.34 -5.98
N ALA A 14 4.58 -1.59 -4.67
CA ALA A 14 3.67 -2.54 -4.05
C ALA A 14 2.20 -2.12 -4.19
N HIS A 15 1.90 -0.82 -4.03
CA HIS A 15 0.56 -0.29 -4.22
C HIS A 15 0.09 -0.44 -5.68
N ALA A 16 0.93 -0.03 -6.65
CA ALA A 16 0.62 -0.18 -8.07
C ALA A 16 0.39 -1.66 -8.47
N SER A 17 1.15 -2.59 -7.89
CA SER A 17 0.94 -4.03 -8.12
C SER A 17 -0.41 -4.52 -7.57
N CYS A 18 -0.92 -3.94 -6.49
CA CYS A 18 -2.28 -4.22 -6.01
C CYS A 18 -3.33 -3.74 -7.01
N ASP A 19 -3.18 -2.51 -7.52
CA ASP A 19 -4.09 -1.92 -8.51
C ASP A 19 -4.12 -2.75 -9.81
N GLU A 20 -2.96 -3.15 -10.32
CA GLU A 20 -2.85 -4.03 -11.49
C GLU A 20 -3.55 -5.38 -11.23
N THR A 21 -3.38 -5.95 -10.04
CA THR A 21 -4.04 -7.21 -9.67
C THR A 21 -5.56 -7.08 -9.61
N ILE A 22 -6.08 -5.95 -9.11
CA ILE A 22 -7.52 -5.64 -9.10
C ILE A 22 -8.07 -5.59 -10.54
N VAL A 23 -7.35 -4.93 -11.46
CA VAL A 23 -7.74 -4.89 -12.89
C VAL A 23 -7.77 -6.29 -13.49
N HIS A 24 -6.74 -7.12 -13.22
CA HIS A 24 -6.70 -8.51 -13.70
C HIS A 24 -7.83 -9.37 -13.13
N LEU A 25 -8.16 -9.22 -11.85
CA LEU A 25 -9.27 -9.94 -11.21
C LEU A 25 -10.62 -9.57 -11.81
N ASN A 26 -10.85 -8.28 -12.11
CA ASN A 26 -12.05 -7.83 -12.80
C ASN A 26 -12.13 -8.40 -14.23
N PHE A 27 -11.02 -8.40 -14.97
CA PHE A 27 -10.98 -8.99 -16.31
C PHE A 27 -11.31 -10.49 -16.31
N ILE A 28 -10.76 -11.24 -15.34
CA ILE A 28 -11.06 -12.68 -15.17
C ILE A 28 -12.55 -12.89 -14.85
N LYS A 29 -13.11 -12.08 -13.95
CA LYS A 29 -14.53 -12.11 -13.60
C LYS A 29 -15.41 -11.92 -14.82
N ASP A 30 -15.08 -10.94 -15.66
CA ASP A 30 -15.89 -10.56 -16.82
C ASP A 30 -15.83 -11.60 -17.95
N ILE A 31 -14.70 -12.28 -18.14
CA ILE A 31 -14.50 -13.23 -19.25
C ILE A 31 -14.92 -14.65 -18.91
N HIS A 32 -14.61 -15.10 -17.70
CA HIS A 32 -14.67 -16.53 -17.39
C HIS A 32 -15.95 -16.95 -16.65
N ASN A 33 -16.94 -16.06 -16.46
CA ASN A 33 -18.16 -16.35 -15.69
C ASN A 33 -17.84 -17.02 -14.34
N VAL A 34 -16.71 -16.63 -13.75
CA VAL A 34 -16.19 -17.23 -12.52
C VAL A 34 -17.14 -16.89 -11.38
N ASP A 35 -17.22 -17.79 -10.39
CA ASP A 35 -17.91 -17.52 -9.14
C ASP A 35 -17.54 -16.13 -8.59
N SER A 36 -18.51 -15.23 -8.65
CA SER A 36 -18.32 -13.83 -8.28
C SER A 36 -18.04 -13.69 -6.79
N PHE A 37 -18.47 -14.64 -5.96
CA PHE A 37 -18.21 -14.60 -4.53
C PHE A 37 -16.71 -14.71 -4.23
N SER A 38 -16.04 -15.69 -4.85
CA SER A 38 -14.61 -15.89 -4.67
C SER A 38 -13.79 -14.70 -5.17
N ILE A 39 -14.08 -14.17 -6.37
CA ILE A 39 -13.34 -13.01 -6.92
C ILE A 39 -13.59 -11.73 -6.11
N ASN A 40 -14.84 -11.45 -5.72
CA ASN A 40 -15.15 -10.25 -4.95
C ASN A 40 -14.41 -10.25 -3.60
N LYS A 41 -14.23 -11.41 -2.96
CA LYS A 41 -13.43 -11.53 -1.75
C LYS A 41 -11.96 -11.15 -1.97
N TYR A 42 -11.36 -11.57 -3.09
CA TYR A 42 -9.99 -11.17 -3.42
C TYR A 42 -9.90 -9.68 -3.74
N LEU A 43 -10.87 -9.12 -4.48
CA LEU A 43 -10.94 -7.69 -4.76
C LEU A 43 -10.97 -6.87 -3.45
N GLU A 44 -11.82 -7.24 -2.50
CA GLU A 44 -11.91 -6.58 -1.20
C GLU A 44 -10.58 -6.64 -0.42
N PHE A 45 -9.89 -7.79 -0.45
CA PHE A 45 -8.58 -7.91 0.19
C PHE A 45 -7.50 -7.03 -0.44
N TYR A 46 -7.47 -6.93 -1.78
CA TYR A 46 -6.49 -6.10 -2.47
C TYR A 46 -6.76 -4.61 -2.26
N GLU A 47 -8.03 -4.19 -2.21
CA GLU A 47 -8.43 -2.83 -1.86
C GLU A 47 -8.01 -2.45 -0.42
N ASP A 48 -8.28 -3.33 0.55
CA ASP A 48 -7.86 -3.13 1.94
C ASP A 48 -6.33 -3.08 2.09
N LEU A 49 -5.62 -3.96 1.38
CA LEU A 49 -4.16 -3.97 1.36
C LEU A 49 -3.59 -2.68 0.73
N GLY A 50 -4.10 -2.25 -0.43
CA GLY A 50 -3.70 -1.01 -1.08
C GLY A 50 -3.92 0.21 -0.18
N SER A 51 -5.09 0.29 0.47
CA SER A 51 -5.41 1.32 1.45
C SER A 51 -4.42 1.36 2.61
N LYS A 52 -4.03 0.20 3.15
CA LYS A 52 -3.03 0.09 4.23
C LYS A 52 -1.64 0.53 3.77
N ILE A 53 -1.22 0.12 2.58
CA ILE A 53 0.07 0.54 2.00
C ILE A 53 0.08 2.06 1.83
N ASN A 54 -0.98 2.65 1.27
CA ASN A 54 -1.09 4.09 1.08
C ASN A 54 -1.03 4.87 2.41
N LYS A 55 -1.76 4.42 3.44
CA LYS A 55 -1.68 4.99 4.79
C LYS A 55 -0.27 4.91 5.36
N PHE A 56 0.42 3.79 5.11
CA PHE A 56 1.78 3.59 5.57
C PHE A 56 2.80 4.47 4.83
N VAL A 57 2.66 4.65 3.51
CA VAL A 57 3.46 5.62 2.73
C VAL A 57 3.32 7.01 3.36
N HIS A 58 2.09 7.43 3.64
CA HIS A 58 1.82 8.74 4.25
C HIS A 58 2.46 8.90 5.64
N TYR A 59 2.38 7.86 6.46
CA TYR A 59 3.06 7.81 7.76
C TYR A 59 4.58 7.93 7.59
N VAL A 60 5.17 7.16 6.66
CA VAL A 60 6.60 7.19 6.40
C VAL A 60 7.04 8.58 5.94
N GLU A 61 6.24 9.24 5.09
CA GLU A 61 6.50 10.59 4.61
C GLU A 61 6.52 11.64 5.72
N LYS A 62 5.56 11.59 6.65
CA LYS A 62 5.36 12.63 7.68
C LYS A 62 6.09 12.38 9.00
N GLU A 63 6.04 11.15 9.50
CA GLU A 63 6.39 10.83 10.89
C GLU A 63 7.71 10.06 11.05
N TRP A 64 8.25 9.51 9.95
CA TRP A 64 9.45 8.67 10.01
C TRP A 64 10.69 9.46 10.46
N LYS A 65 11.11 9.20 11.71
CA LYS A 65 12.27 9.75 12.45
C LYS A 65 12.03 11.02 13.27
N THR A 66 10.78 11.46 13.48
CA THR A 66 10.50 12.68 14.26
C THR A 66 10.69 12.49 15.78
N HIS A 67 10.72 11.25 16.29
CA HIS A 67 10.88 10.95 17.73
C HIS A 67 12.29 11.10 18.33
N LYS A 68 13.33 11.47 17.57
CA LYS A 68 14.72 11.53 18.11
C LYS A 68 15.16 12.90 18.64
N LYS A 69 14.28 13.91 18.71
CA LYS A 69 14.68 15.31 18.95
C LYS A 69 14.12 16.00 20.21
N SER A 70 13.61 15.28 21.21
CA SER A 70 13.08 15.90 22.45
C SER A 70 13.87 15.61 23.74
N LEU A 71 15.11 15.11 23.67
CA LEU A 71 15.93 14.80 24.86
C LEU A 71 17.27 15.54 24.93
N ALA A 72 17.50 16.54 24.07
CA ALA A 72 18.81 17.22 23.98
C ALA A 72 18.77 18.74 24.25
N SER A 73 17.72 19.28 24.86
CA SER A 73 17.58 20.72 25.12
C SER A 73 17.43 21.11 26.59
N ASN A 74 17.71 20.21 27.53
CA ASN A 74 17.77 20.53 28.95
C ASN A 74 19.16 20.15 29.50
N SER A 75 20.17 20.98 29.24
CA SER A 75 21.50 20.94 29.89
C SER A 75 22.10 22.33 29.87
#